data_AF-A0A820RP61-F1
#
_entry.id   AF-A0A820RP61-F1
#
_cell.length_a   1.000
_cell.length_b   1.000
_cell.length_c   1.000
_cell.angle_alpha   90.00
_cell.angle_beta   90.00
_cell.angle_gamma   90.00
#
_symmetry.space_group_name_H-M   'P 1'
#
loop_
_entity.id
_entity.type
_entity.pdbx_description
1 polymer ?
#
loop_
_entity_poly.entity_id
_entity_poly.type
_entity_poly.pdbx_seq_one_letter_code
_entity_poly.pdbx_strand_id
1 'polypeptide(L)'
;MSFEVSGSRSRENERYEARFFPFEDEMKKYMRNAAYLYSLRINSQYRGSPIYIPEYDQFAVDNDRQNYKLQILYFLSNISTVCDSLSSSWDNTNGILFSTYDHDYDSYALNYHGT
;
A
#
# COMPACT_ATOMS: atom_id res chain seq x y z
N MET A 1 22.07 2.89 -0.24
CA MET A 1 20.64 3.20 -0.47
C MET A 1 19.93 2.75 0.78
N SER A 2 19.25 3.65 1.45
CA SER A 2 18.58 3.38 2.74
C SER A 2 17.10 3.70 2.54
N PHE A 3 16.25 2.73 2.82
CA PHE A 3 14.80 2.86 2.71
C PHE A 3 14.24 2.95 4.12
N GLU A 4 13.54 4.04 4.42
CA GLU A 4 12.80 4.21 5.66
C GLU A 4 11.31 4.17 5.33
N VAL A 5 10.62 3.17 5.86
CA VAL A 5 9.17 3.02 5.75
C VAL A 5 8.57 3.47 7.08
N SER A 6 8.00 4.67 7.11
CA SER A 6 7.30 5.18 8.28
C SER A 6 5.79 5.17 8.01
N GLY A 7 5.06 4.33 8.76
CA GLY A 7 3.59 4.33 8.74
C GLY A 7 3.06 5.25 9.83
N SER A 8 2.30 6.27 9.46
CA SER A 8 1.57 7.13 10.41
C SER A 8 0.08 6.85 10.31
N ARG A 9 -0.54 6.46 11.42
CA ARG A 9 -1.99 6.29 11.54
C ARG A 9 -2.65 7.66 11.31
N SER A 10 -3.56 7.74 10.34
CA SER A 10 -4.34 8.95 10.04
C SER A 10 -4.93 9.54 11.33
N ARG A 11 -4.69 10.83 11.57
CA ARG A 11 -5.19 11.59 12.72
C ARG A 11 -6.63 11.99 12.48
N GLU A 12 -7.56 11.37 13.20
CA GLU A 12 -8.83 11.99 13.53
C GLU A 12 -8.90 12.28 15.03
N ASN A 13 -9.03 13.57 15.35
CA ASN A 13 -9.53 14.04 16.62
C ASN A 13 -11.02 13.66 16.70
N GLU A 14 -11.37 12.60 17.42
CA GLU A 14 -12.69 12.47 18.02
C GLU A 14 -12.60 11.58 19.26
N ARG A 15 -13.14 12.10 20.37
CA ARG A 15 -13.21 11.40 21.66
C ARG A 15 -14.08 10.17 21.52
N TYR A 16 -13.48 8.98 21.48
CA TYR A 16 -14.23 7.75 21.67
C TYR A 16 -14.50 7.55 23.17
N GLU A 17 -15.71 7.93 23.61
CA GLU A 17 -16.27 7.34 24.83
C GLU A 17 -16.45 5.84 24.59
N ALA A 18 -15.72 5.02 25.34
CA ALA A 18 -15.80 3.57 25.24
C ALA A 18 -17.18 3.10 25.75
N ARG A 19 -18.13 2.94 24.84
CA ARG A 19 -19.32 2.11 25.06
C ARG A 19 -19.02 0.71 24.56
N PHE A 20 -18.99 -0.25 25.48
CA PHE A 20 -18.90 -1.67 25.16
C PHE A 20 -20.15 -2.09 24.38
N PHE A 21 -19.98 -2.34 23.09
CA PHE A 21 -20.99 -2.96 22.24
C PHE A 21 -20.63 -4.43 22.01
N PRO A 22 -21.58 -5.37 22.13
CA PRO A 22 -21.33 -6.80 21.98
C PRO A 22 -21.31 -7.16 20.50
N PHE A 23 -20.20 -6.94 19.79
CA PHE A 23 -20.21 -7.01 18.32
C PHE A 23 -18.91 -7.48 17.67
N GLU A 24 -18.36 -8.63 18.10
CA GLU A 24 -17.24 -9.23 17.34
C GLU A 24 -17.65 -9.63 15.90
N ASP A 25 -18.90 -10.08 15.69
CA ASP A 25 -19.32 -10.56 14.38
C ASP A 25 -19.86 -9.47 13.43
N GLU A 26 -20.47 -8.37 13.93
CA GLU A 26 -20.77 -7.23 13.04
C GLU A 26 -19.55 -6.35 12.78
N MET A 27 -18.58 -6.27 13.69
CA MET A 27 -17.33 -5.58 13.39
C MET A 27 -16.61 -6.25 12.22
N LYS A 28 -16.65 -7.57 12.08
CA LYS A 28 -16.11 -8.29 10.90
C LYS A 28 -16.84 -7.95 9.60
N LYS A 29 -18.08 -7.46 9.64
CA LYS A 29 -18.81 -7.02 8.44
C LYS A 29 -18.31 -5.65 7.96
N TYR A 30 -18.00 -4.74 8.88
CA TYR A 30 -17.40 -3.44 8.58
C TYR A 30 -15.87 -3.51 8.37
N MET A 31 -15.21 -4.50 8.98
CA MET A 31 -13.77 -4.76 8.84
C MET A 31 -13.42 -5.76 7.74
N ARG A 32 -14.40 -6.29 7.00
CA ARG A 32 -14.13 -7.04 5.77
C ARG A 32 -13.41 -6.20 4.70
N ASN A 33 -13.38 -4.88 4.88
CA ASN A 33 -12.59 -3.90 4.11
C ASN A 33 -11.52 -3.20 4.97
N ALA A 34 -11.05 -3.80 6.07
CA ALA A 34 -9.96 -3.25 6.90
C ALA A 34 -8.58 -3.25 6.23
N ALA A 35 -8.53 -3.43 4.90
CA ALA A 35 -7.32 -3.53 4.11
C ALA A 35 -6.63 -2.19 3.87
N TYR A 36 -7.04 -1.08 4.49
CA TYR A 36 -6.41 0.23 4.26
C TYR A 36 -6.35 1.07 5.55
N LEU A 37 -5.69 0.55 6.59
CA LEU A 37 -5.54 1.25 7.87
C LEU A 37 -4.31 2.17 7.94
N TYR A 38 -3.48 2.15 6.91
CA TYR A 38 -2.21 2.87 6.87
C TYR A 38 -2.12 3.73 5.62
N SER A 39 -1.45 4.87 5.74
CA SER A 39 -0.93 5.61 4.60
C SER A 39 0.52 5.19 4.33
N LEU A 40 0.97 5.38 3.10
CA LEU A 40 2.33 5.08 2.66
C LEU A 40 3.01 6.36 2.20
N ARG A 41 4.18 6.66 2.79
CA ARG A 41 5.09 7.72 2.36
C ARG A 41 6.46 7.10 2.09
N ILE A 42 7.00 7.29 0.90
CA ILE A 42 8.31 6.77 0.52
C ILE A 42 9.29 7.94 0.43
N ASN A 43 10.30 7.99 1.29
CA ASN A 43 11.35 9.01 1.18
C ASN A 43 12.51 8.45 0.35
N SER A 44 12.74 8.98 -0.84
CA SER A 44 13.85 8.60 -1.73
C SER A 44 14.81 9.77 -1.94
N GLN A 45 16.11 9.53 -1.82
CA GLN A 45 17.12 10.56 -2.09
C GLN A 45 18.33 9.94 -2.78
N TYR A 46 18.71 10.51 -3.92
CA TYR A 46 19.99 10.24 -4.54
C TYR A 46 21.03 11.25 -4.06
N ARG A 47 22.31 10.89 -4.02
CA ARG A 47 23.37 11.68 -3.35
C ARG A 47 23.30 13.19 -3.63
N GLY A 48 22.96 13.97 -2.61
CA GLY A 48 22.89 15.43 -2.70
C GLY A 48 21.68 15.98 -3.46
N SER A 49 20.78 15.12 -3.98
CA SER A 49 19.52 15.53 -4.58
C SER A 49 18.50 15.94 -3.52
N PRO A 50 17.43 16.64 -3.91
CA PRO A 50 16.23 16.75 -3.09
C PRO A 50 15.68 15.37 -2.71
N ILE A 51 14.89 15.33 -1.64
CA ILE A 51 14.10 14.15 -1.26
C ILE A 51 12.85 14.09 -2.16
N TYR A 52 12.67 12.97 -2.82
CA TYR A 52 11.52 12.62 -3.65
C TYR A 52 10.54 11.78 -2.85
N ILE A 53 9.27 12.17 -2.85
CA ILE A 53 8.25 11.64 -1.94
C ILE A 53 6.95 11.42 -2.69
N PRO A 54 6.59 10.18 -3.04
CA PRO A 54 5.21 9.81 -3.33
C PRO A 54 4.48 9.47 -2.02
N GLU A 55 3.24 9.94 -1.90
CA GLU A 55 2.36 9.66 -0.77
C GLU A 55 1.03 9.04 -1.25
N TYR A 56 0.56 8.01 -0.55
CA TYR A 56 -0.70 7.31 -0.80
C TYR A 56 -1.50 7.26 0.50
N ASP A 57 -2.76 7.65 0.45
CA ASP A 57 -3.61 7.70 1.65
C ASP A 57 -3.91 6.31 2.21
N GLN A 58 -3.99 5.33 1.33
CA GLN A 58 -4.43 3.97 1.65
C GLN A 58 -3.41 2.95 1.15
N PHE A 59 -2.92 2.14 2.08
CA PHE A 59 -1.92 1.12 1.85
C PHE A 59 -2.16 -0.13 2.71
N ALA A 60 -1.97 -1.29 2.10
CA ALA A 60 -1.74 -2.55 2.78
C ALA A 60 -0.95 -3.54 1.94
N VAL A 61 -0.55 -4.61 2.62
CA VAL A 61 0.03 -5.81 2.06
C VAL A 61 -0.81 -6.98 2.58
N ASP A 62 -1.28 -7.84 1.69
CA ASP A 62 -2.03 -9.02 2.09
C ASP A 62 -1.12 -10.03 2.85
N ASN A 63 -1.70 -11.13 3.34
CA ASN A 63 -0.95 -12.19 4.02
C ASN A 63 -0.24 -13.15 3.04
N ASP A 64 0.44 -14.14 3.61
CA ASP A 64 1.16 -15.21 2.92
C ASP A 64 0.28 -16.04 1.98
N ARG A 65 -0.98 -16.34 2.36
CA ARG A 65 -1.93 -17.09 1.51
C ARG A 65 -2.34 -16.32 0.24
N GLN A 66 -2.11 -15.02 0.23
CA GLN A 66 -2.39 -14.11 -0.87
C GLN A 66 -1.10 -13.56 -1.47
N ASN A 67 0.05 -14.20 -1.19
CA ASN A 67 1.38 -13.85 -1.70
C ASN A 67 1.75 -12.38 -1.49
N TYR A 68 1.38 -11.83 -0.33
CA TYR A 68 1.74 -10.45 0.06
C TYR A 68 1.42 -9.42 -1.02
N LYS A 69 0.25 -9.56 -1.66
CA LYS A 69 -0.22 -8.65 -2.71
C LYS A 69 -0.23 -7.20 -2.21
N LEU A 70 0.37 -6.31 -2.99
CA LEU A 70 0.36 -4.87 -2.73
C LEU A 70 -1.04 -4.30 -2.99
N GLN A 71 -1.55 -3.51 -2.07
CA GLN A 71 -2.79 -2.77 -2.22
C GLN A 71 -2.54 -1.30 -1.87
N ILE A 72 -2.73 -0.40 -2.83
CA ILE A 72 -2.63 1.05 -2.63
C ILE A 72 -3.80 1.78 -3.26
N LEU A 73 -4.25 2.87 -2.65
CA LEU A 73 -5.25 3.77 -3.20
C LEU A 73 -4.91 5.23 -2.86
N TYR A 74 -5.47 6.14 -3.67
CA TYR A 74 -5.43 7.59 -3.47
C TYR A 74 -4.00 8.16 -3.38
N PHE A 75 -3.32 8.22 -4.52
CA PHE A 75 -2.11 9.01 -4.66
C PHE A 75 -2.38 10.50 -4.34
N LEU A 76 -1.62 11.06 -3.40
CA LEU A 76 -1.81 12.41 -2.87
C LEU A 76 -0.90 13.41 -3.60
N SER A 77 -1.32 13.82 -4.79
CA SER A 77 -0.53 14.69 -5.70
C SER A 77 -0.18 16.06 -5.14
N ASN A 78 -0.96 16.57 -4.17
CA ASN A 78 -0.77 17.88 -3.55
C ASN A 78 0.37 17.92 -2.52
N ILE A 79 0.73 16.77 -1.93
CA ILE A 79 1.81 16.66 -0.92
C ILE A 79 2.99 15.84 -1.43
N SER A 80 2.79 15.09 -2.51
CA SER A 80 3.87 14.35 -3.17
C SER A 80 4.80 15.29 -3.95
N THR A 81 6.09 14.99 -3.98
CA THR A 81 7.11 15.75 -4.74
C THR A 81 7.49 15.08 -6.06
N VAL A 82 6.90 13.92 -6.38
CA VAL A 82 7.06 13.16 -7.63
C VAL A 82 5.72 12.64 -8.12
N CYS A 83 5.67 12.12 -9.35
CA CYS A 83 4.48 11.49 -9.91
C CYS A 83 4.18 10.12 -9.28
N ASP A 84 2.93 9.67 -9.44
CA ASP A 84 2.51 8.32 -9.12
C ASP A 84 3.24 7.31 -10.01
N SER A 85 4.02 6.42 -9.39
CA SER A 85 4.74 5.33 -10.08
C SER A 85 4.23 3.95 -9.68
N LEU A 86 3.30 3.86 -8.73
CA LEU A 86 2.85 2.56 -8.19
C LEU A 86 1.43 2.22 -8.64
N SER A 87 0.58 3.22 -8.91
CA SER A 87 -0.79 3.04 -9.41
C SER A 87 -1.07 3.74 -10.75
N SER A 88 -0.02 4.16 -11.46
CA SER A 88 -0.15 4.80 -12.77
C SER A 88 -0.63 3.81 -13.84
N SER A 89 -1.28 4.29 -14.90
CA SER A 89 -1.74 3.42 -16.01
C SER A 89 -0.60 2.81 -16.84
N TRP A 90 0.62 3.34 -16.73
CA TRP A 90 1.79 2.91 -17.51
C TRP A 90 2.70 1.96 -16.73
N ASP A 91 2.71 2.12 -15.42
CA ASP A 91 3.49 1.31 -14.48
C ASP A 91 2.62 1.14 -13.22
N ASN A 92 1.98 -0.03 -13.13
CA ASN A 92 0.99 -0.34 -12.11
C ASN A 92 1.45 -1.54 -11.29
N THR A 93 2.01 -1.26 -10.13
CA THR A 93 2.36 -2.27 -9.12
C THR A 93 1.21 -2.57 -8.16
N ASN A 94 0.15 -1.77 -8.18
CA ASN A 94 -1.04 -2.01 -7.35
C ASN A 94 -1.72 -3.31 -7.78
N GLY A 95 -1.88 -4.23 -6.82
CA GLY A 95 -2.44 -5.56 -7.04
C GLY A 95 -1.42 -6.59 -7.52
N ILE A 96 -0.15 -6.23 -7.70
CA ILE A 96 0.92 -7.19 -8.01
C ILE A 96 1.28 -8.00 -6.76
N LEU A 97 1.53 -9.29 -6.95
CA LEU A 97 1.97 -10.22 -5.91
C LEU A 97 3.46 -10.03 -5.63
N PHE A 98 3.89 -10.32 -4.40
CA PHE A 98 5.31 -10.25 -4.06
C PHE A 98 6.05 -11.45 -4.63
N SER A 99 7.10 -11.20 -5.42
CA SER A 99 7.97 -12.24 -5.98
C SER A 99 9.38 -12.12 -5.40
N THR A 100 10.05 -13.26 -5.28
CA THR A 100 11.48 -13.35 -4.96
C THR A 100 12.19 -14.13 -6.05
N TYR A 101 13.53 -14.15 -6.03
CA TYR A 101 14.32 -14.92 -7.00
C TYR A 101 13.94 -16.41 -7.08
N ASP A 102 13.51 -16.98 -5.96
CA ASP A 102 13.14 -18.39 -5.80
C ASP A 102 11.61 -18.64 -5.82
N HIS A 103 10.80 -17.59 -5.83
CA HIS A 103 9.33 -17.67 -5.92
C HIS A 103 8.81 -16.64 -6.92
N ASP A 104 8.52 -17.12 -8.14
CA ASP A 104 8.02 -16.30 -9.23
C ASP A 104 6.49 -16.17 -9.18
N TYR A 105 6.03 -14.98 -8.82
CA TYR A 105 4.64 -14.55 -8.89
C TYR A 105 4.46 -13.33 -9.78
N ASP A 106 5.47 -12.97 -10.58
CA ASP A 106 5.38 -11.83 -11.46
C ASP A 106 4.61 -12.19 -12.75
N SER A 107 4.04 -11.18 -13.39
CA SER A 107 3.17 -11.37 -14.55
C SER A 107 3.93 -11.61 -15.86
N TYR A 108 5.28 -11.66 -15.85
CA TYR A 108 6.05 -11.93 -17.06
C TYR A 108 5.96 -13.39 -17.50
N ALA A 109 5.79 -14.34 -16.57
CA ALA A 109 5.67 -15.76 -16.90
C ALA A 109 4.35 -16.13 -17.61
N LEU A 110 3.27 -15.37 -17.42
CA LEU A 110 1.94 -15.70 -17.98
C LEU A 110 1.75 -15.28 -19.45
N ASN A 111 2.60 -14.40 -19.98
CA ASN A 111 2.50 -13.91 -21.37
C ASN A 111 3.40 -14.69 -22.36
N TYR A 112 4.10 -15.74 -21.91
CA TYR A 112 4.98 -16.59 -22.74
C TYR A 112 4.35 -17.95 -23.10
N HIS A 113 3.01 -18.05 -23.13
CA HIS A 113 2.32 -19.11 -23.85
C HIS A 113 1.92 -18.58 -25.23
N GLY A 114 2.68 -18.99 -26.25
CA GLY A 114 2.72 -18.41 -27.58
C GLY A 114 1.38 -18.17 -28.27
N THR A 115 1.35 -17.05 -29.00
CA THR A 115 0.59 -16.91 -30.25
C THR A 115 1.07 -17.91 -31.30
#